data_AF-A0A558G4Z8-F1
#
_entry.id   AF-A0A558G4Z8-F1
#
_cell.length_a   1.000
_cell.length_b   1.000
_cell.length_c   1.000
_cell.angle_alpha   90.00
_cell.angle_beta   90.00
_cell.angle_gamma   90.00
#
_symmetry.space_group_name_H-M   'P 1'
#
loop_
_entity.id
_entity.type
_entity.pdbx_description
1 polymer ?
#
loop_
_entity_poly.entity_id
_entity_poly.type
_entity_poly.pdbx_seq_one_letter_code
_entity_poly.pdbx_strand_id
1 'polypeptide(L)'
;MSLLSDVLVILLNGLQQGAIYVLLAVGLSIILGTLKFVNFAHGALYLVGTYAGLFVALNVPLSNGKLAEWGFSSFGLDIGFLAALLFVPIFVFGVGLLMERYLARAFYDRPDTDQILVTFGLAIVVQELFRVLFGSNSLP
;
A
#
# COMPACT_ATOMS: atom_id res chain seq x y z
N MET A 1 -4.77 -7.64 38.40
CA MET A 1 -5.26 -8.14 37.10
C MET A 1 -5.32 -9.66 37.23
N SER A 2 -6.45 -10.29 36.90
CA SER A 2 -6.64 -11.73 37.19
C SER A 2 -6.07 -12.56 36.04
N LEU A 3 -5.50 -13.73 36.33
CA LEU A 3 -4.98 -14.63 35.29
C LEU A 3 -6.03 -14.95 34.22
N LEU A 4 -7.31 -14.99 34.61
CA LEU A 4 -8.45 -15.15 33.70
C LEU A 4 -8.60 -13.97 32.73
N SER A 5 -8.42 -12.72 33.18
CA SER A 5 -8.49 -11.56 32.27
C SER A 5 -7.37 -11.59 31.24
N ASP A 6 -6.17 -12.00 31.63
CA ASP A 6 -5.01 -12.02 30.74
C ASP A 6 -5.13 -13.13 29.68
N VAL A 7 -5.59 -14.32 30.08
CA VAL A 7 -5.88 -15.43 29.15
C VAL A 7 -6.99 -15.04 28.17
N LEU A 8 -8.06 -14.39 28.63
CA LEU A 8 -9.13 -13.92 27.76
C LEU A 8 -8.61 -12.92 26.73
N VAL A 9 -7.79 -11.96 27.15
CA VAL A 9 -7.18 -10.96 26.26
C VAL A 9 -6.26 -11.62 25.22
N ILE A 10 -5.45 -12.61 25.60
CA ILE A 10 -4.59 -13.33 24.66
C ILE A 10 -5.42 -14.10 23.63
N LEU A 11 -6.49 -14.78 24.06
CA LEU A 11 -7.38 -15.51 23.16
C LEU A 11 -8.11 -14.57 22.19
N LEU A 12 -8.58 -13.42 22.66
CA LEU A 12 -9.23 -12.42 21.82
C LEU A 12 -8.26 -11.79 20.81
N ASN A 13 -7.04 -11.45 21.24
CA ASN A 13 -6.00 -10.96 20.33
C ASN A 13 -5.58 -12.03 19.30
N GLY A 14 -5.45 -13.29 19.73
CA GLY A 14 -5.15 -14.41 18.84
C GLY A 14 -6.26 -14.64 17.82
N LEU A 15 -7.52 -14.55 18.24
CA LEU A 15 -8.69 -14.63 17.36
C LEU A 15 -8.72 -13.47 16.37
N GLN A 16 -8.49 -12.24 16.83
CA GLN A 16 -8.42 -11.05 15.98
C GLN A 16 -7.34 -11.20 14.91
N GLN A 17 -6.13 -11.59 15.32
CA GLN A 17 -5.01 -11.74 14.39
C GLN A 17 -5.26 -12.90 13.41
N GLY A 18 -5.81 -14.01 13.90
CA GLY A 18 -6.23 -15.13 13.06
C GLY A 18 -7.30 -14.73 12.05
N ALA A 19 -8.29 -13.93 12.44
CA ALA A 19 -9.33 -13.45 11.54
C ALA A 19 -8.75 -12.55 10.43
N ILE A 20 -7.79 -11.69 10.74
CA ILE A 20 -7.07 -10.87 9.75
C ILE A 20 -6.34 -11.77 8.74
N TYR A 21 -5.65 -12.81 9.20
CA TYR A 21 -4.95 -13.76 8.32
C TYR A 21 -5.90 -14.57 7.44
N VAL A 22 -7.03 -15.02 7.99
CA VAL A 22 -8.08 -15.72 7.22
C VAL A 22 -8.65 -14.81 6.14
N LEU A 23 -8.97 -13.56 6.48
CA LEU A 23 -9.52 -12.59 5.53
C LEU A 23 -8.53 -12.31 4.37
N LEU A 24 -7.24 -12.14 4.69
CA LEU A 24 -6.16 -11.99 3.70
C LEU A 24 -6.06 -13.21 2.77
N ALA A 25 -6.08 -14.42 3.34
CA ALA A 25 -5.99 -15.66 2.57
C ALA A 25 -7.19 -15.85 1.63
N VAL A 26 -8.41 -15.57 2.11
CA VAL A 26 -9.63 -15.63 1.31
C VAL A 26 -9.60 -14.58 0.18
N GLY A 27 -9.14 -13.36 0.47
CA GLY A 27 -8.98 -12.32 -0.54
C GLY A 27 -8.02 -12.73 -1.66
N LEU A 28 -6.85 -13.28 -1.31
CA LEU A 28 -5.88 -13.78 -2.28
C LEU A 28 -6.44 -14.97 -3.07
N SER A 29 -7.17 -15.88 -2.42
CA SER A 29 -7.81 -17.01 -3.09
C SER A 29 -8.87 -16.58 -4.10
N ILE A 30 -9.66 -15.54 -3.79
CA ILE A 30 -10.67 -14.99 -4.70
C ILE A 30 -10.02 -14.27 -5.88
N ILE A 31 -8.98 -13.44 -5.63
CA ILE A 31 -8.25 -12.73 -6.68
C ILE A 31 -7.61 -13.72 -7.66
N LEU A 32 -6.87 -14.70 -7.15
CA LEU A 32 -6.21 -15.70 -7.98
C LEU A 32 -7.21 -16.65 -8.65
N GLY A 33 -8.31 -16.97 -7.96
CA GLY A 33 -9.35 -17.88 -8.46
C GLY A 33 -10.26 -17.29 -9.53
N THR A 34 -10.49 -15.97 -9.52
CA THR A 34 -11.45 -15.31 -10.44
C THR A 34 -10.81 -14.44 -11.50
N LEU A 35 -9.73 -13.71 -11.18
CA LEU A 35 -9.12 -12.75 -12.11
C LEU A 35 -8.08 -13.38 -13.03
N LYS A 36 -7.64 -14.63 -12.78
CA LYS A 36 -6.55 -15.32 -13.53
C LYS A 36 -5.28 -14.47 -13.71
N PHE A 37 -5.12 -13.44 -12.86
CA PHE A 37 -4.00 -12.51 -12.91
C PHE A 37 -3.34 -12.40 -11.54
N VAL A 38 -2.07 -12.79 -11.46
CA VAL A 38 -1.32 -12.76 -10.20
C VAL A 38 -0.71 -11.37 -9.98
N ASN A 39 -1.27 -10.60 -9.04
CA ASN A 39 -0.83 -9.23 -8.76
C ASN A 39 -0.04 -9.11 -7.44
N PHE A 40 1.30 -9.04 -7.53
CA PHE A 40 2.17 -8.73 -6.38
C PHE A 40 2.42 -7.23 -6.17
N ALA A 41 2.00 -6.37 -7.11
CA ALA A 41 2.14 -4.91 -7.00
C ALA A 41 1.21 -4.29 -5.96
N HIS A 42 0.31 -5.08 -5.36
CA HIS A 42 -0.63 -4.58 -4.36
C HIS A 42 0.08 -3.88 -3.18
N GLY A 43 1.23 -4.39 -2.72
CA GLY A 43 2.01 -3.75 -1.66
C GLY A 43 2.55 -2.37 -2.06
N ALA A 44 2.86 -2.17 -3.35
CA ALA A 44 3.25 -0.86 -3.86
C ALA A 44 2.07 0.11 -3.98
N LEU A 45 0.87 -0.38 -4.32
CA LEU A 45 -0.35 0.44 -4.27
C LEU A 45 -0.69 0.88 -2.84
N TYR A 46 -0.45 0.02 -1.85
CA TYR A 46 -0.55 0.39 -0.44
C TYR A 46 0.42 1.52 -0.09
N LEU A 47 1.69 1.40 -0.48
CA LEU A 47 2.68 2.45 -0.26
C LEU A 47 2.23 3.78 -0.88
N VAL A 48 1.81 3.77 -2.15
CA VAL A 48 1.29 4.96 -2.85
C VAL A 48 0.11 5.58 -2.10
N GLY A 49 -0.84 4.75 -1.64
CA GLY A 49 -1.99 5.19 -0.87
C GLY A 49 -1.62 5.79 0.49
N THR A 50 -0.69 5.16 1.22
CA THR A 50 -0.22 5.65 2.52
C THR A 50 0.44 7.02 2.39
N TYR A 51 1.34 7.20 1.42
CA TYR A 51 1.97 8.51 1.18
C TYR A 51 0.95 9.57 0.74
N ALA A 52 0.01 9.21 -0.14
CA ALA A 52 -1.07 10.13 -0.53
C ALA A 52 -1.92 10.55 0.68
N GLY A 53 -2.28 9.60 1.56
CA GLY A 53 -3.01 9.87 2.78
C GLY A 53 -2.23 10.74 3.76
N LEU A 54 -0.95 10.43 3.97
CA LEU A 54 -0.04 11.19 4.81
C LEU A 54 0.04 12.66 4.36
N PHE A 55 0.21 12.91 3.06
CA PHE A 55 0.29 14.27 2.52
C PHE A 55 -1.03 15.02 2.49
N VAL A 56 -2.17 14.33 2.38
CA VAL A 56 -3.47 15.00 2.53
C VAL A 56 -3.74 15.33 3.99
N ALA A 57 -3.42 14.41 4.89
CA ALA A 57 -3.74 14.53 6.30
C ALA A 57 -2.84 15.53 7.04
N LEU A 58 -1.55 15.60 6.70
CA LEU A 58 -0.53 16.32 7.47
C LEU A 58 0.41 17.09 6.55
N ASN A 59 1.01 18.17 7.06
CA ASN A 59 2.17 18.80 6.43
C ASN A 59 3.46 18.11 6.93
N VAL A 60 4.09 17.34 6.06
CA VAL A 60 5.21 16.47 6.43
C VAL A 60 6.53 17.20 6.12
N PRO A 61 7.43 17.39 7.09
CA PRO A 61 8.74 17.99 6.83
C PRO A 61 9.63 17.00 6.08
N LEU A 62 10.23 17.45 4.97
CA LEU A 62 11.17 16.63 4.22
C LEU A 62 12.59 16.93 4.69
N SER A 63 13.12 16.03 5.50
CA SER A 63 14.50 16.14 5.99
C SER A 63 15.52 15.51 5.03
N ASN A 64 15.12 14.57 4.16
CA ASN A 64 16.02 13.78 3.32
C ASN A 64 15.36 13.44 1.96
N GLY A 65 16.18 13.04 0.99
CA GLY A 65 15.73 12.64 -0.35
C GLY A 65 15.79 13.77 -1.39
N LYS A 66 15.59 13.41 -2.67
CA LYS A 66 15.71 14.36 -3.78
C LYS A 66 14.73 15.53 -3.67
N LEU A 67 13.57 15.34 -3.04
CA LEU A 67 12.60 16.41 -2.86
C LEU A 67 13.12 17.49 -1.88
N ALA A 68 13.84 17.09 -0.84
CA ALA A 68 14.52 18.05 0.05
C ALA A 68 15.65 18.78 -0.68
N GLU A 69 16.43 18.07 -1.51
CA GLU A 69 17.47 18.67 -2.35
C GLU A 69 16.93 19.67 -3.37
N TRP A 70 15.72 19.43 -3.91
CA TRP A 70 15.03 20.34 -4.82
C TRP A 70 14.42 21.57 -4.14
N GLY A 71 14.60 21.72 -2.83
CA GLY A 71 14.18 22.90 -2.06
C GLY A 71 12.76 22.80 -1.47
N PHE A 72 12.13 21.63 -1.49
CA PHE A 72 10.86 21.42 -0.78
C PHE A 72 11.13 21.14 0.70
N SER A 73 10.89 22.13 1.56
CA SER A 73 11.08 22.00 3.02
C SER A 73 9.98 21.16 3.69
N SER A 74 8.76 21.21 3.16
CA SER A 74 7.65 20.36 3.58
C SER A 74 6.68 20.11 2.44
N PHE A 75 6.00 18.97 2.50
CA PHE A 75 5.00 18.57 1.52
C PHE A 75 3.77 18.05 2.25
N GLY A 76 2.61 18.60 1.92
CA GLY A 76 1.34 18.18 2.46
C GLY A 76 0.35 19.34 2.62
N LEU A 77 -0.94 19.00 2.62
CA LEU A 77 -2.06 19.92 2.54
C LEU A 77 -2.70 20.23 3.91
N ASP A 78 -2.40 19.44 4.94
CA ASP A 78 -2.91 19.59 6.31
C ASP A 78 -4.46 19.71 6.39
N ILE A 79 -5.16 18.98 5.52
CA ILE A 79 -6.64 18.99 5.44
C ILE A 79 -7.23 18.00 6.48
N GLY A 80 -6.37 17.23 7.15
CA GLY A 80 -6.73 16.30 8.21
C GLY A 80 -7.19 14.92 7.74
N PHE A 81 -7.39 14.04 8.72
CA PHE A 81 -7.66 12.62 8.51
C PHE A 81 -8.94 12.34 7.71
N LEU A 82 -10.02 13.09 7.95
CA LEU A 82 -11.31 12.85 7.28
C LEU A 82 -11.23 13.10 5.77
N ALA A 83 -10.49 14.12 5.34
CA ALA A 83 -10.25 14.39 3.93
C ALA A 83 -9.41 13.27 3.30
N ALA A 84 -8.34 12.83 3.98
CA ALA A 84 -7.51 11.73 3.54
C ALA A 84 -8.30 10.42 3.40
N LEU A 85 -9.18 10.12 4.36
CA LEU A 85 -10.02 8.91 4.36
C LEU A 85 -10.92 8.82 3.12
N LEU A 86 -11.47 9.95 2.65
CA LEU A 86 -12.32 9.99 1.47
C LEU A 86 -11.50 10.04 0.17
N PHE A 87 -10.39 10.78 0.18
CA PHE A 87 -9.57 11.00 -1.02
C PHE A 87 -8.77 9.77 -1.44
N VAL A 88 -8.14 9.08 -0.48
CA VAL A 88 -7.19 7.99 -0.76
C VAL A 88 -7.82 6.84 -1.56
N PRO A 89 -9.03 6.34 -1.24
CA PRO A 89 -9.66 5.28 -2.03
C PRO A 89 -9.88 5.67 -3.48
N ILE A 90 -10.33 6.91 -3.73
CA ILE A 90 -10.57 7.44 -5.09
C ILE A 90 -9.25 7.57 -5.85
N PHE A 91 -8.22 8.09 -5.18
CA PHE A 91 -6.89 8.24 -5.76
C PHE A 91 -6.26 6.89 -6.11
N VAL A 92 -6.22 5.95 -5.17
CA VAL A 92 -5.65 4.61 -5.38
C VAL A 92 -6.45 3.82 -6.41
N PHE A 93 -7.78 3.99 -6.47
CA PHE A 93 -8.59 3.43 -7.55
C PHE A 93 -8.15 3.96 -8.92
N GLY A 94 -7.92 5.27 -9.04
CA GLY A 94 -7.37 5.87 -10.26
C GLY A 94 -6.00 5.30 -10.65
N VAL A 95 -5.08 5.18 -9.69
CA VAL A 95 -3.75 4.57 -9.91
C VAL A 95 -3.89 3.09 -10.32
N GLY A 96 -4.79 2.36 -9.68
CA GLY A 96 -5.10 0.97 -10.01
C GLY A 96 -5.63 0.83 -11.44
N LEU A 97 -6.51 1.72 -11.88
CA LEU A 97 -7.02 1.75 -13.26
C LEU A 97 -5.90 2.03 -14.28
N LEU A 98 -4.96 2.93 -13.96
CA LEU A 98 -3.80 3.18 -14.81
C LEU A 98 -2.92 1.92 -14.91
N MET A 99 -2.63 1.28 -13.78
CA MET A 99 -1.86 0.04 -13.73
C MET A 99 -2.55 -1.08 -14.53
N GLU A 100 -3.86 -1.23 -14.37
CA GLU A 100 -4.67 -2.20 -15.10
C GLU A 100 -4.61 -1.96 -16.61
N ARG A 101 -4.80 -0.70 -17.03
CA ARG A 101 -4.86 -0.32 -18.45
C ARG A 101 -3.52 -0.47 -19.17
N TYR A 102 -2.43 -0.03 -18.53
CA TYR A 102 -1.12 0.07 -19.18
C TYR A 102 -0.19 -1.10 -18.90
N LEU A 103 -0.38 -1.81 -17.78
CA LEU A 103 0.48 -2.91 -17.39
C LEU A 103 -0.28 -4.24 -17.43
N ALA A 104 -1.31 -4.40 -16.58
CA ALA A 104 -1.94 -5.71 -16.41
C ALA A 104 -2.53 -6.25 -17.73
N ARG A 105 -3.27 -5.41 -18.48
CA ARG A 105 -3.91 -5.81 -19.75
C ARG A 105 -2.92 -6.35 -20.79
N ALA A 106 -1.67 -5.90 -20.78
CA ALA A 106 -0.66 -6.39 -21.73
C ALA A 106 -0.13 -7.80 -21.39
N PHE A 107 -0.33 -8.26 -20.15
CA PHE A 107 0.21 -9.52 -19.63
C PHE A 107 -0.87 -10.56 -19.29
N TYR A 108 -2.15 -10.26 -19.51
CA TYR A 108 -3.25 -11.19 -19.26
C TYR A 108 -3.15 -12.50 -20.07
N ASP A 109 -2.71 -12.42 -21.32
CA ASP A 109 -2.55 -13.59 -22.20
C ASP A 109 -1.19 -14.32 -22.02
N ARG A 110 -0.39 -13.92 -21.02
CA ARG A 110 0.94 -14.48 -20.74
C ARG A 110 0.89 -15.46 -19.56
N PRO A 111 1.86 -16.38 -19.44
CA PRO A 111 1.96 -17.30 -18.30
C PRO A 111 1.98 -16.57 -16.95
N ASP A 112 1.47 -17.21 -15.90
CA ASP A 112 1.39 -16.63 -14.55
C ASP A 112 2.75 -16.12 -14.05
N THR A 113 3.86 -16.78 -14.43
CA THR A 113 5.22 -16.33 -14.07
C THR A 113 5.55 -14.95 -14.63
N ASP A 114 5.12 -14.63 -15.85
CA ASP A 114 5.36 -13.32 -16.47
C ASP A 114 4.56 -12.22 -15.75
N GLN A 115 3.33 -12.55 -15.34
CA GLN A 115 2.47 -11.66 -14.57
C GLN A 115 3.06 -11.36 -13.17
N ILE A 116 3.60 -12.39 -12.51
CA ILE A 116 4.31 -12.26 -11.24
C ILE A 116 5.54 -11.37 -11.42
N LEU A 117 6.35 -11.63 -12.45
CA LEU A 117 7.59 -10.90 -12.69
C LEU A 117 7.32 -9.41 -12.95
N VAL A 118 6.32 -9.08 -13.77
CA VAL A 118 6.01 -7.68 -14.10
C VAL A 118 5.42 -6.93 -12.90
N THR A 119 4.56 -7.57 -12.11
CA THR A 119 3.93 -6.91 -10.95
C THR A 119 4.90 -6.79 -9.78
N PHE A 120 5.77 -7.77 -9.56
CA PHE A 120 6.86 -7.67 -8.59
C PHE A 120 7.91 -6.63 -9.02
N GLY A 121 8.27 -6.59 -10.31
CA GLY A 121 9.16 -5.57 -10.86
C GLY A 121 8.60 -4.16 -10.70
N LEU A 122 7.31 -3.96 -11.00
CA LEU A 122 6.62 -2.70 -10.74
C LEU A 122 6.68 -2.34 -9.24
N ALA A 123 6.47 -3.32 -8.36
CA ALA A 123 6.50 -3.07 -6.93
C ALA A 123 7.86 -2.52 -6.47
N ILE A 124 8.95 -3.13 -6.92
CA ILE A 124 10.32 -2.67 -6.64
C ILE A 124 10.55 -1.26 -7.19
N VAL A 125 10.18 -1.00 -8.45
CA VAL A 125 10.36 0.31 -9.08
C VAL A 125 9.64 1.40 -8.30
N VAL A 126 8.39 1.15 -7.91
CA VAL A 126 7.60 2.11 -7.13
C VAL A 126 8.21 2.30 -5.73
N GLN A 127 8.58 1.22 -5.04
CA GLN A 127 9.21 1.31 -3.72
C GLN A 127 10.51 2.12 -3.76
N GLU A 128 11.39 1.82 -4.72
CA GLU A 128 12.69 2.50 -4.84
C GLU A 128 12.51 3.95 -5.29
N LEU A 129 11.53 4.24 -6.15
CA LEU A 129 11.19 5.61 -6.53
C LEU A 129 10.81 6.45 -5.30
N PHE A 130 9.92 5.94 -4.45
CA PHE A 130 9.54 6.64 -3.22
C PHE A 130 10.71 6.77 -2.25
N ARG A 131 11.54 5.73 -2.12
CA ARG A 131 12.76 5.77 -1.29
C ARG A 131 13.74 6.85 -1.77
N VAL A 132 13.92 7.03 -3.07
CA VAL A 132 14.79 8.06 -3.65
C VAL A 132 14.19 9.47 -3.48
N LEU A 133 12.88 9.60 -3.63
CA LEU A 133 12.18 10.89 -3.52
C LEU A 133 12.14 11.40 -2.07
N PHE A 134 11.74 10.55 -1.12
CA PHE A 134 11.47 10.90 0.28
C PHE A 134 12.59 10.51 1.26
N GLY A 135 13.60 9.78 0.79
CA GLY A 135 14.70 9.28 1.60
C GLY A 135 14.39 7.94 2.27
N SER A 136 15.43 7.32 2.84
CA SER A 136 15.34 6.00 3.51
C SER A 136 14.84 6.05 4.94
N ASN A 137 14.61 7.25 5.49
CA ASN A 137 14.13 7.40 6.86
C ASN A 137 12.61 7.24 6.89
N SER A 138 12.12 6.46 7.85
CA SER A 138 10.68 6.39 8.13
C SER A 138 10.19 7.78 8.51
N LEU A 139 9.39 8.39 7.63
CA LEU A 139 8.57 9.53 8.01
C LEU A 139 7.55 9.02 9.05
N PRO A 140 7.41 9.71 10.20
CA PRO A 140 6.55 9.27 11.29
C PRO A 140 5.07 9.20 10.91
#